data_AF-A0A9E5ZPJ7-F1
#
_entry.id   AF-A0A9E5ZPJ7-F1
#
_cell.length_a   1.000
_cell.length_b   1.000
_cell.length_c   1.000
_cell.angle_alpha   90.00
_cell.angle_beta   90.00
_cell.angle_gamma   90.00
#
_symmetry.space_group_name_H-M   'P 1'
#
loop_
_entity.id
_entity.type
_entity.pdbx_description
1 polymer ?
#
loop_
_entity_poly.entity_id
_entity_poly.type
_entity_poly.pdbx_seq_one_letter_code
_entity_poly.pdbx_strand_id
1 'polypeptide(L)'
;SVLDQYVRELKFANIAFTTERIEGGLFAVKSDNIDVIAVPLSDKIIRTHEDTGTVHFLPHRAVLATKDNLRVGTESVGTFNEFDIWYDKKDKKVYVDFELVLDSKVIIDAEVQLAY
;
A
#
# COMPACT_ATOMS: atom_id res chain seq x y z
N SER A 1 -1.03 6.91 -12.27
CA SER A 1 -1.88 5.90 -11.62
C SER A 1 -3.33 5.98 -12.11
N VAL A 2 -4.14 4.94 -11.90
CA VAL A 2 -5.60 4.95 -12.16
C VAL A 2 -6.29 6.05 -11.36
N LEU A 3 -5.86 6.25 -10.12
CA LEU A 3 -6.38 7.31 -9.25
C LEU A 3 -6.12 8.71 -9.83
N ASP A 4 -4.95 8.96 -10.41
CA ASP A 4 -4.62 10.27 -10.98
C ASP A 4 -5.53 10.62 -12.18
N GLN A 5 -5.90 9.61 -12.96
CA GLN A 5 -6.86 9.78 -14.05
C GLN A 5 -8.25 10.09 -13.48
N TYR A 6 -8.72 9.32 -12.50
CA TYR A 6 -10.00 9.54 -11.85
C TYR A 6 -10.11 10.94 -11.23
N VAL A 7 -9.07 11.37 -10.50
CA VAL A 7 -8.97 12.73 -9.94
C VAL A 7 -9.00 13.80 -11.03
N ARG A 8 -8.38 13.56 -12.18
CA ARG A 8 -8.42 14.49 -13.32
C ARG A 8 -9.80 14.60 -13.95
N GLU A 9 -10.52 13.49 -14.07
CA GLU A 9 -11.89 13.45 -14.60
C GLU A 9 -12.87 14.16 -13.65
N LEU A 10 -12.74 13.96 -12.34
CA LEU A 10 -13.50 14.71 -11.34
C LEU A 10 -13.24 16.23 -11.42
N LYS A 11 -11.96 16.62 -11.58
CA LYS A 11 -11.58 18.03 -11.79
C LYS A 11 -12.18 18.62 -13.06
N PHE A 12 -12.20 17.85 -14.15
CA PHE A 12 -12.75 18.29 -15.44
C PHE A 12 -14.28 18.41 -15.40
N ALA A 13 -14.97 17.49 -14.73
CA ALA A 13 -16.42 17.49 -14.61
C ALA A 13 -16.96 18.64 -13.73
N ASN A 14 -16.10 19.35 -12.99
CA ASN A 14 -16.47 20.45 -12.08
C ASN A 14 -17.49 20.02 -11.00
N ILE A 15 -17.55 18.71 -10.72
CA ILE A 15 -18.41 18.09 -9.71
C ILE A 15 -17.55 17.94 -8.45
N ALA A 16 -17.55 18.98 -7.61
CA ALA A 16 -17.08 18.95 -6.22
C ALA A 16 -15.61 18.52 -5.98
N PHE A 17 -14.69 19.49 -6.09
CA PHE A 17 -13.36 19.43 -5.50
C PHE A 17 -13.45 19.63 -3.97
N THR A 18 -13.99 18.66 -3.23
CA THR A 18 -14.19 18.80 -1.76
C THR A 18 -13.77 17.57 -0.95
N THR A 19 -12.89 16.73 -1.47
CA THR A 19 -12.54 15.47 -0.78
C THR A 19 -11.04 15.25 -0.71
N GLU A 20 -10.30 16.25 -0.24
CA GLU A 20 -8.95 16.03 0.28
C GLU A 20 -9.07 15.80 1.79
N ARG A 21 -9.32 14.55 2.19
CA ARG A 21 -9.22 14.15 3.59
C ARG A 21 -7.95 13.29 3.74
N ILE A 22 -6.89 13.92 4.24
CA ILE A 22 -5.64 13.26 4.60
C ILE A 22 -5.92 12.48 5.89
N GLU A 23 -6.36 11.23 5.80
CA GLU A 23 -6.37 10.32 6.94
C GLU A 23 -5.12 9.45 6.92
N GLY A 24 -4.28 9.56 7.96
CA GLY A 24 -3.15 8.65 8.16
C GLY A 24 -1.98 8.78 7.18
N GLY A 25 -1.90 9.88 6.41
CA GLY A 25 -0.80 10.12 5.46
C GLY A 25 -0.97 9.45 4.09
N LEU A 26 -2.11 8.80 3.84
CA LEU A 26 -2.49 8.25 2.54
C LEU A 26 -3.57 9.13 1.91
N PHE A 27 -3.43 9.43 0.61
CA PHE A 27 -4.47 10.13 -0.15
C PHE A 27 -5.63 9.17 -0.41
N ALA A 28 -6.78 9.47 0.21
CA ALA A 28 -8.02 8.73 0.01
C ALA A 28 -9.05 9.63 -0.71
N VAL A 29 -9.58 9.15 -1.83
CA VAL A 29 -10.67 9.77 -2.57
C VAL A 29 -11.89 8.85 -2.46
N LYS A 30 -13.10 9.38 -2.34
CA LYS A 30 -14.32 8.56 -2.32
C LYS A 30 -14.92 8.43 -3.72
N SER A 31 -15.31 7.21 -4.11
CA SER A 31 -16.15 6.94 -5.28
C SER A 31 -17.36 6.14 -4.82
N ASP A 32 -18.59 6.60 -5.10
CA ASP A 32 -19.84 5.94 -4.66
C ASP A 32 -19.85 5.54 -3.16
N ASN A 33 -19.30 6.40 -2.31
CA ASN A 33 -19.14 6.20 -0.86
C ASN A 33 -18.17 5.09 -0.44
N ILE A 34 -17.40 4.53 -1.39
CA ILE A 34 -16.30 3.60 -1.16
C ILE A 34 -14.98 4.39 -1.13
N ASP A 35 -14.14 4.13 -0.13
CA ASP A 35 -12.82 4.76 -0.02
C ASP A 35 -11.85 4.15 -1.03
N VAL A 36 -11.30 4.99 -1.91
CA VAL A 36 -10.26 4.64 -2.88
C VAL A 36 -8.92 5.16 -2.36
N ILE A 37 -8.00 4.24 -2.10
CA ILE A 37 -6.70 4.54 -1.50
C ILE A 37 -5.61 4.41 -2.56
N ALA A 38 -4.76 5.44 -2.69
CA ALA A 38 -3.57 5.36 -3.52
C ALA A 38 -2.52 4.43 -2.88
N VAL A 39 -1.96 3.49 -3.65
CA VAL A 39 -0.84 2.65 -3.20
C VAL A 39 0.40 2.93 -4.07
N PRO A 40 1.23 3.93 -3.74
CA PRO A 40 2.40 4.28 -4.57
C PRO A 40 3.40 3.14 -4.74
N LEU A 41 3.43 2.20 -3.80
CA LEU A 41 4.31 1.03 -3.86
C LEU A 41 3.93 0.11 -5.03
N SER A 42 2.64 -0.07 -5.34
CA SER A 42 2.22 -0.90 -6.47
C SER A 42 2.67 -0.30 -7.80
N ASP A 43 2.54 1.01 -7.94
CA ASP A 43 3.02 1.74 -9.13
C ASP A 43 4.54 1.60 -9.28
N LYS A 44 5.29 1.63 -8.16
CA LYS A 44 6.73 1.39 -8.17
C LYS A 44 7.07 -0.04 -8.60
N ILE A 45 6.39 -1.05 -8.06
CA ILE A 45 6.62 -2.46 -8.40
C ILE A 45 6.36 -2.71 -9.89
N ILE A 46 5.25 -2.18 -10.43
CA ILE A 46 4.92 -2.29 -11.85
C ILE A 46 6.03 -1.66 -12.69
N ARG A 47 6.49 -0.46 -12.34
CA ARG A 47 7.55 0.23 -13.09
C ARG A 47 8.88 -0.52 -13.09
N THR A 48 9.20 -1.27 -12.05
CA THR A 48 10.49 -1.96 -11.93
C THR A 48 10.48 -3.40 -12.43
N HIS A 49 9.34 -4.11 -12.31
CA HIS A 49 9.29 -5.55 -12.57
C HIS A 49 8.37 -5.94 -13.73
N GLU A 50 7.47 -5.06 -14.17
CA GLU A 50 6.48 -5.36 -15.21
C GLU A 50 6.80 -4.61 -16.52
N ASP A 51 8.05 -4.19 -16.70
CA ASP A 51 8.53 -3.57 -17.93
C ASP A 51 8.84 -4.65 -18.98
N THR A 52 7.99 -4.75 -20.00
CA THR A 52 8.21 -5.66 -21.15
C THR A 52 9.11 -5.04 -22.23
N GLY A 53 9.71 -3.87 -21.98
CA GLY A 53 10.63 -3.17 -22.87
C GLY A 53 9.95 -2.26 -23.90
N THR A 54 8.62 -2.32 -24.03
CA THR A 54 7.83 -1.43 -24.91
C THR A 54 6.60 -0.86 -24.19
N VAL A 55 5.99 -1.64 -23.31
CA VAL A 55 4.88 -1.25 -22.46
C VAL A 55 5.01 -1.90 -21.09
N HIS A 56 4.37 -1.32 -20.08
CA HIS A 56 4.23 -1.98 -18.79
C HIS A 56 3.08 -3.00 -18.88
N PHE A 57 3.25 -4.19 -18.30
CA PHE A 57 2.20 -5.20 -18.29
C PHE A 57 1.09 -4.84 -17.29
N LEU A 58 -0.11 -4.53 -17.82
CA LEU A 58 -1.30 -4.17 -17.04
C LEU A 58 -1.03 -3.08 -15.98
N PRO A 59 -0.70 -1.84 -16.38
CA PRO A 59 -0.28 -0.80 -15.45
C PRO A 59 -1.43 -0.19 -14.65
N HIS A 60 -2.67 -0.42 -15.08
CA HIS A 60 -3.87 0.23 -14.53
C HIS A 60 -4.68 -0.75 -13.67
N ARG A 61 -4.14 -1.13 -12.51
CA ARG A 61 -4.79 -2.12 -11.62
C ARG A 61 -5.58 -1.44 -10.51
N ALA A 62 -6.77 -1.97 -10.22
CA ALA A 62 -7.56 -1.64 -9.05
C ALA A 62 -7.93 -2.91 -8.29
N VAL A 63 -7.82 -2.86 -6.95
CA VAL A 63 -8.19 -3.97 -6.05
C VAL A 63 -9.34 -3.51 -5.18
N LEU A 64 -10.44 -4.24 -5.20
CA LEU A 64 -11.57 -4.06 -4.29
C LEU A 64 -11.53 -5.18 -3.26
N ALA A 65 -11.34 -4.81 -1.99
CA ALA A 65 -11.33 -5.75 -0.88
C ALA A 65 -11.74 -5.04 0.41
N THR A 66 -12.29 -5.78 1.36
CA THR A 66 -12.55 -5.29 2.72
C THR A 66 -11.24 -5.25 3.51
N LYS A 67 -10.99 -4.16 4.25
CA LYS A 67 -9.75 -4.01 5.06
C LYS A 67 -9.50 -5.18 6.01
N ASP A 68 -10.55 -5.68 6.65
CA ASP A 68 -10.46 -6.81 7.60
C ASP A 68 -10.09 -8.14 6.96
N ASN A 69 -10.24 -8.25 5.63
CA ASN A 69 -9.87 -9.42 4.84
C ASN A 69 -8.36 -9.44 4.51
N LEU A 70 -7.70 -8.28 4.54
CA LEU A 70 -6.27 -8.15 4.31
C LEU A 70 -5.54 -8.13 5.66
N ARG A 71 -5.01 -9.29 6.08
CA ARG A 71 -4.33 -9.41 7.37
C ARG A 71 -2.84 -9.67 7.21
N VAL A 72 -2.08 -9.00 8.08
CA VAL A 72 -0.66 -9.26 8.29
C VAL A 72 -0.52 -9.87 9.68
N GLY A 73 0.20 -10.98 9.77
CA GLY A 73 0.47 -11.71 11.00
C GLY A 73 1.97 -11.74 11.31
N THR A 74 2.27 -11.84 12.60
CA THR A 74 3.60 -12.15 13.14
C THR A 74 3.54 -13.48 13.87
N GLU A 75 4.69 -14.17 13.96
CA GLU A 75 4.81 -15.43 14.71
C GLU A 75 4.47 -15.27 16.20
N SER A 76 4.79 -14.10 16.78
CA SER A 76 4.45 -13.78 18.16
C SER A 76 3.87 -12.37 18.30
N VAL A 77 3.04 -12.16 19.32
CA VAL A 77 2.49 -10.85 19.69
C VAL A 77 3.60 -9.90 20.18
N GLY A 78 4.75 -10.45 20.60
CA GLY A 78 5.90 -9.71 21.16
C GLY A 78 6.99 -9.34 20.15
N THR A 79 6.94 -9.85 18.92
CA THR A 79 8.00 -9.72 17.90
C THR A 79 8.38 -8.26 17.59
N PHE A 80 7.46 -7.31 17.79
CA PHE A 80 7.73 -5.88 17.61
C PHE A 80 8.02 -5.09 18.90
N ASN A 81 7.99 -5.75 20.06
CA ASN A 81 8.15 -5.07 21.35
C ASN A 81 9.62 -4.99 21.78
N GLU A 82 10.48 -5.85 21.25
CA GLU A 82 11.89 -5.93 21.62
C GLU A 82 12.75 -5.34 20.51
N PHE A 83 13.12 -4.07 20.69
CA PHE A 83 14.07 -3.37 19.82
C PHE A 83 15.31 -3.05 20.65
N ASP A 84 16.42 -3.74 20.39
CA ASP A 84 17.68 -3.50 21.08
C ASP A 84 18.64 -2.68 20.20
N ILE A 85 19.16 -1.61 20.77
CA ILE A 85 20.14 -0.73 20.12
C ILE A 85 21.32 -0.57 21.06
N TRP A 86 22.49 -0.99 20.61
CA TRP A 86 23.71 -0.76 21.36
C TRP A 86 24.86 -0.30 20.46
N TYR A 87 25.80 0.41 21.08
CA TYR A 87 27.00 0.88 20.43
C TYR A 87 28.19 0.03 20.86
N ASP A 88 28.83 -0.63 19.90
CA ASP A 88 30.08 -1.35 20.15
C ASP A 88 31.28 -0.39 19.97
N LYS A 89 32.02 -0.20 21.06
CA LYS A 89 33.23 0.64 21.08
C LYS A 89 34.40 0.04 20.31
N LYS A 90 34.43 -1.28 20.13
CA LYS A 90 35.47 -2.00 19.39
C LYS A 90 35.30 -1.77 17.89
N ASP A 91 34.09 -1.95 17.39
CA ASP A 91 33.77 -1.80 15.97
C ASP A 91 33.42 -0.36 15.58
N LYS A 92 33.19 0.51 16.58
CA LYS A 92 32.70 1.89 16.42
C LYS A 92 31.43 1.95 15.58
N LYS A 93 30.52 1.00 15.78
CA LYS A 93 29.26 0.86 15.05
C LYS A 93 28.09 0.78 16.02
N VAL A 94 26.96 1.32 15.56
CA VAL A 94 25.66 1.10 16.21
C VAL A 94 25.06 -0.16 15.58
N TYR A 95 24.77 -1.13 16.42
CA TYR A 95 24.04 -2.33 16.06
C TYR A 95 22.59 -2.16 16.47
N VAL A 96 21.70 -2.68 15.62
CA VAL A 96 20.27 -2.66 15.85
C VAL A 96 19.81 -4.09 15.62
N ASP A 97 19.20 -4.66 16.65
CA ASP A 97 18.58 -5.98 16.57
C ASP A 97 17.06 -5.81 16.60
N PHE A 98 16.41 -6.48 15.66
CA PHE A 98 14.96 -6.51 15.54
C PHE A 98 14.55 -7.79 14.81
N GLU A 99 13.41 -8.34 15.20
CA GLU A 99 12.81 -9.49 14.52
C GLU A 99 11.78 -9.00 13.48
N LEU A 100 11.90 -9.49 12.24
CA LEU A 100 10.99 -9.15 11.13
C LEU A 100 10.48 -10.41 10.42
N VAL A 101 9.81 -11.30 11.17
CA VAL A 101 9.06 -12.40 10.56
C VAL A 101 7.60 -11.98 10.41
N LEU A 102 7.23 -11.68 9.16
CA LEU A 102 5.90 -11.22 8.78
C LEU A 102 5.35 -12.08 7.65
N ASP A 103 4.09 -12.45 7.76
CA ASP A 103 3.32 -13.05 6.67
C ASP A 103 2.04 -12.25 6.42
N SER A 104 1.57 -12.25 5.17
CA SER A 104 0.33 -11.58 4.79
C SER A 104 -0.59 -12.56 4.11
N LYS A 105 -1.86 -12.60 4.53
CA LYS A 105 -2.89 -13.46 3.95
C LYS A 105 -4.18 -12.72 3.65
N VAL A 106 -4.81 -13.15 2.57
CA VAL A 106 -6.22 -12.93 2.29
C VAL A 106 -7.00 -14.03 3.02
N ILE A 107 -8.03 -13.67 3.77
CA ILE A 107 -8.81 -14.64 4.56
C ILE A 107 -9.86 -15.32 3.69
N ILE A 108 -10.57 -14.52 2.89
CA ILE A 108 -11.66 -14.94 2.02
C ILE A 108 -11.33 -14.47 0.60
N ASP A 109 -10.92 -15.41 -0.25
CA ASP A 109 -10.53 -15.11 -1.62
C ASP A 109 -11.69 -14.55 -2.46
N ALA A 110 -12.92 -15.00 -2.20
CA ALA A 110 -14.12 -14.55 -2.90
C ALA A 110 -14.49 -13.08 -2.64
N GLU A 111 -13.91 -12.46 -1.60
CA GLU A 111 -14.12 -11.05 -1.23
C GLU A 111 -13.04 -10.12 -1.79
N VAL A 112 -12.19 -10.62 -2.70
CA VAL A 112 -11.22 -9.80 -3.42
C VAL A 112 -11.57 -9.80 -4.90
N GLN A 113 -11.74 -8.60 -5.44
CA GLN A 113 -11.96 -8.39 -6.87
C GLN A 113 -10.84 -7.54 -7.46
N LEU A 114 -10.44 -7.88 -8.68
CA LEU A 114 -9.37 -7.23 -9.41
C LEU A 114 -9.91 -6.70 -10.74
N ALA A 115 -9.56 -5.47 -11.07
CA ALA A 115 -9.78 -4.87 -12.38
C ALA A 115 -8.44 -4.40 -12.95
N TYR A 116 -8.19 -4.64 -14.24
CA TYR A 116 -6.97 -4.28 -14.95
C TYR A 116 -7.23 -3.95 -16.42
#